data_AF-A0A2D9Z5Z2-F1
#
_entry.id   AF-A0A2D9Z5Z2-F1
#
_cell.length_a   1.000
_cell.length_b   1.000
_cell.length_c   1.000
_cell.angle_alpha   90.00
_cell.angle_beta   90.00
_cell.angle_gamma   90.00
#
_symmetry.space_group_name_H-M   'P 1'
#
loop_
_entity.id
_entity.type
_entity.pdbx_description
1 polymer ?
#
loop_
_entity_poly.entity_id
_entity_poly.type
_entity_poly.pdbx_seq_one_letter_code
_entity_poly.pdbx_strand_id
1 'polypeptide(L)'
;MNLSCSRLFQAVSTWLVLIVLFTGCEPVDSDSHHDDSHSHEHAHDHGHQHGEPILGGQMVEVGHAHNPNGLLFYFAEILPGQDDSIRFYLSVEDEAGTSKPAVSKEPEILAYFTDEEHLGGAAREVYFKYLEESEEISVPIFSASLPTEFEVGGSFSVVIPKMTLGGERMSFSFKVKSSSAPDSGVSSQSGAPSSEESGDEKLTDGNAK
;
A
#
# COMPACT_ATOMS: atom_id res chain seq x y z
N MET A 1 -58.91 24.30 -11.49
CA MET A 1 -59.10 25.21 -10.34
C MET A 1 -57.69 25.64 -9.91
N ASN A 2 -57.05 26.61 -10.58
CA ASN A 2 -57.07 28.08 -10.39
C ASN A 2 -56.75 28.60 -8.98
N LEU A 3 -55.59 29.26 -8.88
CA LEU A 3 -55.10 30.39 -8.04
C LEU A 3 -53.60 30.12 -7.75
N SER A 4 -52.57 30.69 -8.41
CA SER A 4 -52.21 32.06 -8.81
C SER A 4 -51.92 33.06 -7.67
N CYS A 5 -50.62 33.30 -7.39
CA CYS A 5 -49.96 34.57 -7.05
C CYS A 5 -48.47 34.25 -6.73
N SER A 6 -47.44 34.57 -7.51
CA SER A 6 -46.96 35.83 -8.13
C SER A 6 -46.44 36.89 -7.15
N ARG A 7 -45.09 36.99 -7.13
CA ARG A 7 -44.23 38.17 -6.94
C ARG A 7 -44.17 38.83 -5.55
N LEU A 8 -42.96 39.09 -5.06
CA LEU A 8 -42.29 40.39 -5.21
C LEU A 8 -40.88 40.40 -4.59
N PHE A 9 -40.00 41.11 -5.29
CA PHE A 9 -38.62 41.47 -4.97
C PHE A 9 -38.45 42.08 -3.58
N GLN A 10 -37.30 41.83 -2.95
CA GLN A 10 -36.58 42.89 -2.24
C GLN A 10 -35.07 42.63 -2.26
N ALA A 11 -34.42 43.36 -3.15
CA ALA A 11 -33.00 43.66 -3.10
C ALA A 11 -32.77 44.73 -2.03
N VAL A 12 -31.78 44.54 -1.16
CA VAL A 12 -31.18 45.59 -0.32
C VAL A 12 -29.70 45.21 -0.16
N SER A 13 -28.85 45.74 -1.03
CA SER A 13 -27.99 46.90 -0.78
C SER A 13 -26.66 46.54 -0.10
N THR A 14 -25.65 46.34 -0.95
CA THR A 14 -24.31 46.95 -0.86
C THR A 14 -23.94 47.63 0.46
N TRP A 15 -22.91 47.09 1.14
CA TRP A 15 -21.93 47.90 1.86
C TRP A 15 -20.53 47.36 1.55
N LEU A 16 -19.89 48.02 0.57
CA LEU A 16 -18.47 47.98 0.30
C LEU A 16 -17.85 49.06 1.19
N VAL A 17 -17.05 48.68 2.19
CA VAL A 17 -16.23 49.64 2.94
C VAL A 17 -14.78 49.38 2.61
N LEU A 18 -14.28 50.28 1.77
CA LEU A 18 -12.89 50.51 1.41
C LEU A 18 -12.23 51.28 2.57
N ILE A 19 -11.24 50.72 3.25
CA ILE A 19 -10.33 51.51 4.11
C ILE A 19 -8.95 51.49 3.48
N VAL A 20 -8.51 52.68 3.11
CA VAL A 20 -7.28 53.01 2.42
C VAL A 20 -6.25 53.50 3.46
N LEU A 21 -5.07 52.89 3.41
CA LEU A 21 -3.73 53.40 3.72
C LEU A 21 -3.47 54.02 5.10
N PHE A 22 -2.69 53.31 5.91
CA PHE A 22 -1.65 53.96 6.73
C PHE A 22 -0.28 53.72 6.10
N THR A 23 0.33 54.84 5.73
CA THR A 23 1.70 55.03 5.30
C THR A 23 2.70 54.74 6.44
N GLY A 24 3.68 53.90 6.14
CA GLY A 24 5.12 54.11 6.39
C GLY A 24 5.60 54.40 7.82
N CYS A 25 6.25 53.40 8.43
CA CYS A 25 7.40 53.55 9.32
C CYS A 25 8.43 52.45 8.99
N GLU A 26 9.51 52.82 8.30
CA GLU A 26 10.85 52.20 8.44
C GLU A 26 11.64 53.04 9.47
N PRO A 27 12.81 52.61 10.01
CA PRO A 27 13.44 51.29 10.05
C PRO A 27 13.88 50.89 11.49
N VAL A 28 14.34 49.65 11.69
CA VAL A 28 15.54 49.33 12.48
C VAL A 28 15.86 47.85 12.23
N ASP A 29 17.06 47.61 11.69
CA ASP A 29 17.67 46.30 11.59
C ASP A 29 17.78 45.66 12.97
N SER A 30 17.05 44.57 13.15
CA SER A 30 17.36 43.56 14.15
C SER A 30 17.59 42.26 13.41
N ASP A 31 18.87 41.93 13.24
CA ASP A 31 19.34 40.58 12.96
C ASP A 31 18.66 39.61 13.93
N SER A 32 17.60 38.94 13.47
CA SER A 32 17.12 37.70 14.07
C SER A 32 17.27 36.63 13.02
N HIS A 33 18.29 35.81 13.23
CA HIS A 33 18.61 34.62 12.48
C HIS A 33 17.35 33.85 12.06
N HIS A 34 17.26 33.60 10.76
CA HIS A 34 16.46 32.55 10.18
C HIS A 34 16.71 31.22 10.91
N ASP A 35 15.63 30.63 11.40
CA ASP A 35 15.41 29.18 11.32
C ASP A 35 13.90 28.92 11.48
N ASP A 36 13.12 29.31 10.47
CA ASP A 36 11.83 28.67 10.21
C ASP A 36 12.12 27.30 9.56
N SER A 37 12.59 26.37 10.38
CA SER A 37 12.46 24.94 10.08
C SER A 37 11.28 24.41 10.89
N HIS A 38 10.08 24.54 10.32
CA HIS A 38 8.97 23.68 10.69
C HIS A 38 9.26 22.29 10.12
N SER A 39 10.25 21.58 10.67
CA SER A 39 10.36 20.15 10.51
C SER A 39 9.26 19.51 11.36
N HIS A 40 8.13 19.19 10.73
CA HIS A 40 7.22 18.20 11.28
C HIS A 40 7.88 16.82 11.16
N GLU A 41 8.92 16.58 11.95
CA GLU A 41 9.44 15.24 12.23
C GLU A 41 8.46 14.56 13.19
N HIS A 42 7.46 13.88 12.63
CA HIS A 42 6.73 12.84 13.36
C HIS A 42 7.35 11.49 13.02
N ALA A 43 8.58 11.27 13.48
CA ALA A 43 9.12 9.93 13.62
C ALA A 43 8.93 9.49 15.09
N HIS A 44 7.66 9.33 15.49
CA HIS A 44 7.35 8.48 16.63
C HIS A 44 7.24 7.06 16.10
N ASP A 45 8.39 6.39 15.92
CA ASP A 45 8.43 4.94 15.80
C ASP A 45 8.08 4.37 17.18
N HIS A 46 6.79 4.38 17.49
CA HIS A 46 6.24 3.51 18.50
C HIS A 46 6.36 2.12 17.90
N GLY A 47 7.30 1.33 18.41
CA GLY A 47 7.48 -0.08 18.04
C GLY A 47 6.22 -0.88 18.36
N HIS A 48 5.21 -0.74 17.51
CA HIS A 48 4.02 -1.55 17.49
C HIS A 48 4.43 -2.84 16.81
N GLN A 49 4.44 -3.91 17.58
CA GLN A 49 4.70 -5.24 17.06
C GLN A 49 3.47 -5.64 16.23
N HIS A 50 3.55 -5.41 14.91
CA HIS A 50 2.47 -5.77 14.00
C HIS A 50 2.28 -7.29 13.96
N GLY A 51 1.03 -7.72 13.78
CA GLY A 51 0.71 -9.13 13.56
C GLY A 51 1.42 -9.71 12.34
N GLU A 52 1.63 -11.04 12.36
CA GLU A 52 2.15 -11.74 11.19
C GLU A 52 1.19 -11.60 9.98
N PRO A 53 1.70 -11.60 8.74
CA PRO A 53 0.88 -11.58 7.54
C PRO A 53 -0.13 -12.75 7.53
N ILE A 54 -1.40 -12.48 7.22
CA ILE A 54 -2.48 -13.49 7.25
C ILE A 54 -2.36 -14.46 6.07
N LEU A 55 -1.92 -13.95 4.92
CA LEU A 55 -1.83 -14.64 3.64
C LEU A 55 -0.38 -14.86 3.18
N GLY A 56 0.61 -14.60 4.05
CA GLY A 56 2.03 -14.77 3.76
C GLY A 56 2.62 -13.70 2.83
N GLY A 57 1.97 -12.55 2.69
CA GLY A 57 2.43 -11.41 1.91
C GLY A 57 3.39 -10.48 2.66
N GLN A 58 3.74 -9.37 2.01
CA GLN A 58 4.49 -8.28 2.62
C GLN A 58 3.55 -7.30 3.32
N MET A 59 3.75 -7.08 4.61
CA MET A 59 2.99 -6.07 5.35
C MET A 59 3.50 -4.65 5.07
N VAL A 60 2.56 -3.72 4.85
CA VAL A 60 2.81 -2.30 4.61
C VAL A 60 1.86 -1.50 5.49
N GLU A 61 2.40 -0.57 6.29
CA GLU A 61 1.56 0.34 7.06
C GLU A 61 0.84 1.33 6.13
N VAL A 62 -0.48 1.45 6.32
CA VAL A 62 -1.34 2.37 5.57
C VAL A 62 -1.58 3.67 6.33
N GLY A 63 -1.64 3.59 7.66
CA GLY A 63 -1.87 4.71 8.55
C GLY A 63 -2.64 4.29 9.80
N HIS A 64 -3.09 5.24 10.61
CA HIS A 64 -3.82 4.96 11.84
C HIS A 64 -4.99 5.92 12.04
N ALA A 65 -5.99 5.49 12.80
CA ALA A 65 -7.13 6.32 13.19
C ALA A 65 -7.32 6.30 14.71
N HIS A 66 -7.77 7.42 15.24
CA HIS A 66 -8.12 7.53 16.66
C HIS A 66 -9.60 7.20 16.84
N ASN A 67 -9.92 6.32 17.76
CA ASN A 67 -11.30 6.03 18.15
C ASN A 67 -11.48 6.21 19.67
N PRO A 68 -12.73 6.20 20.18
CA PRO A 68 -12.99 6.38 21.61
C PRO A 68 -12.35 5.34 22.54
N ASN A 69 -11.96 4.17 21.99
CA ASN A 69 -11.39 3.03 22.71
C ASN A 69 -9.87 2.90 22.52
N GLY A 70 -9.22 3.80 21.78
CA GLY A 70 -7.77 3.76 21.52
C GLY A 70 -7.40 4.02 20.07
N LEU A 71 -6.16 3.65 19.73
CA LEU A 71 -5.62 3.72 18.37
C LEU A 71 -5.96 2.45 17.57
N LEU A 72 -6.23 2.66 16.28
CA LEU A 72 -6.32 1.58 15.30
C LEU A 72 -5.27 1.81 14.23
N PHE A 73 -4.51 0.77 13.92
CA PHE A 73 -3.47 0.77 12.89
C PHE A 73 -3.95 -0.02 11.69
N TYR A 74 -3.83 0.55 10.49
CA TYR A 74 -4.25 -0.06 9.24
C TYR A 74 -3.03 -0.55 8.48
N PHE A 75 -3.15 -1.76 7.95
CA PHE A 75 -2.10 -2.38 7.15
C PHE A 75 -2.67 -2.90 5.83
N ALA A 76 -1.80 -2.92 4.83
CA ALA A 76 -2.00 -3.63 3.59
C ALA A 76 -1.02 -4.81 3.55
N GLU A 77 -1.55 -6.01 3.38
CA GLU A 77 -0.75 -7.19 3.09
C GLU A 77 -0.66 -7.36 1.58
N ILE A 78 0.50 -7.03 1.01
CA ILE A 78 0.77 -7.13 -0.42
C ILE A 78 1.09 -8.58 -0.75
N LEU A 79 0.24 -9.20 -1.56
CA LEU A 79 0.39 -10.61 -1.92
C LEU A 79 1.38 -10.74 -3.07
N PRO A 80 2.09 -11.88 -3.17
CA PRO A 80 2.89 -12.20 -4.34
C PRO A 80 2.05 -12.09 -5.61
N GLY A 81 2.60 -11.43 -6.63
CA GLY A 81 1.94 -11.31 -7.92
C GLY A 81 1.68 -12.69 -8.51
N GLN A 82 0.43 -12.95 -8.89
CA GLN A 82 0.01 -14.13 -9.65
C GLN A 82 -0.74 -13.65 -10.88
N ASP A 83 -0.56 -14.34 -12.00
CA ASP A 83 -1.30 -14.09 -13.25
C ASP A 83 -1.27 -12.63 -13.71
N ASP A 84 -0.08 -12.01 -13.67
CA ASP A 84 0.12 -10.60 -14.02
C ASP A 84 -0.79 -9.63 -13.26
N SER A 85 -1.18 -9.99 -12.03
CA SER A 85 -1.97 -9.13 -11.14
C SER A 85 -1.23 -8.79 -9.87
N ILE A 86 -1.46 -7.57 -9.39
CA ILE A 86 -1.08 -7.15 -8.05
C ILE A 86 -2.30 -7.29 -7.16
N ARG A 87 -2.11 -7.88 -5.99
CA ARG A 87 -3.18 -8.11 -5.03
C ARG A 87 -2.76 -7.65 -3.64
N PHE A 88 -3.71 -7.14 -2.89
CA PHE A 88 -3.50 -6.89 -1.47
C PHE A 88 -4.78 -7.10 -0.67
N TYR A 89 -4.59 -7.37 0.61
CA TYR A 89 -5.65 -7.45 1.61
C TYR A 89 -5.45 -6.34 2.66
N LEU A 90 -6.54 -5.81 3.21
CA LEU A 90 -6.48 -4.77 4.23
C LEU A 90 -6.85 -5.34 5.60
N SER A 91 -6.03 -5.03 6.60
CA SER A 91 -6.30 -5.37 8.00
C SER A 91 -6.26 -4.12 8.88
N VAL A 92 -6.88 -4.26 10.04
CA VAL A 92 -6.82 -3.28 11.12
C VAL A 92 -6.45 -3.98 12.42
N GLU A 93 -5.51 -3.40 13.13
CA GLU A 93 -4.98 -3.89 14.40
C GLU A 93 -5.27 -2.86 15.50
N ASP A 94 -5.64 -3.34 16.69
CA ASP A 94 -5.73 -2.50 17.88
C ASP A 94 -4.38 -2.43 18.64
N GLU A 95 -4.30 -1.59 19.67
CA GLU A 95 -3.09 -1.45 20.49
C GLU A 95 -2.66 -2.73 21.22
N ALA A 96 -3.53 -3.75 21.31
CA ALA A 96 -3.22 -5.05 21.88
C ALA A 96 -2.66 -6.04 20.85
N GLY A 97 -2.54 -5.65 19.58
CA GLY A 97 -2.06 -6.52 18.50
C GLY A 97 -3.16 -7.39 17.88
N THR A 98 -4.44 -7.14 18.20
CA THR A 98 -5.54 -7.94 17.67
C THR A 98 -5.90 -7.48 16.27
N SER A 99 -5.57 -8.31 15.27
CA SER A 99 -5.83 -8.00 13.86
C SER A 99 -7.16 -8.57 13.37
N LYS A 100 -7.85 -7.82 12.51
CA LYS A 100 -9.08 -8.25 11.80
C LYS A 100 -9.14 -7.61 10.40
N PRO A 101 -9.99 -8.13 9.49
CA PRO A 101 -10.23 -7.49 8.20
C PRO A 101 -10.68 -6.04 8.32
N ALA A 102 -10.06 -5.17 7.51
CA ALA A 102 -10.51 -3.81 7.30
C ALA A 102 -11.35 -3.73 6.02
N VAL A 103 -12.43 -2.96 6.08
CA VAL A 103 -13.36 -2.77 4.96
C VAL A 103 -13.22 -1.34 4.45
N SER A 104 -12.86 -1.21 3.17
CA SER A 104 -12.97 0.05 2.44
C SER A 104 -14.41 0.22 1.94
N LYS A 105 -14.87 1.47 1.91
CA LYS A 105 -16.21 1.80 1.37
C LYS A 105 -16.16 2.03 -0.15
N GLU A 106 -14.97 2.13 -0.71
CA GLU A 106 -14.76 2.37 -2.12
C GLU A 106 -14.87 1.06 -2.90
N PRO A 107 -15.72 0.99 -3.96
CA PRO A 107 -15.80 -0.19 -4.80
C PRO A 107 -14.55 -0.39 -5.67
N GLU A 108 -13.83 0.70 -5.94
CA GLU A 108 -12.59 0.72 -6.71
C GLU A 108 -11.60 1.68 -6.05
N ILE A 109 -10.33 1.29 -5.98
CA ILE A 109 -9.25 2.10 -5.41
C ILE A 109 -8.32 2.53 -6.53
N LEU A 110 -8.20 3.85 -6.70
CA LEU A 110 -7.25 4.46 -7.62
C LEU A 110 -5.82 4.22 -7.13
N ALA A 111 -4.94 3.84 -8.06
CA ALA A 111 -3.51 3.71 -7.85
C ALA A 111 -2.72 4.24 -9.04
N TYR A 112 -1.47 4.61 -8.79
CA TYR A 112 -0.51 5.01 -9.81
C TYR A 112 0.69 4.08 -9.79
N PHE A 113 1.01 3.52 -10.95
CA PHE A 113 2.13 2.58 -11.12
C PHE A 113 3.27 3.29 -11.82
N THR A 114 4.48 3.12 -11.31
CA THR A 114 5.71 3.66 -11.91
C THR A 114 6.75 2.57 -12.00
N ASP A 115 7.45 2.51 -13.13
CA ASP A 115 8.55 1.58 -13.36
C ASP A 115 9.79 2.09 -12.59
N GLU A 116 10.36 1.24 -11.74
CA GLU A 116 11.57 1.58 -10.98
C GLU A 116 12.83 1.54 -11.86
N GLU A 117 12.83 0.78 -12.96
CA GLU A 117 13.97 0.65 -13.86
C GLU A 117 14.04 1.83 -14.85
N HIS A 118 12.90 2.42 -15.19
CA HIS A 118 12.79 3.59 -16.07
C HIS A 118 12.41 4.86 -15.30
N LEU A 119 13.36 5.35 -14.50
CA LEU A 119 13.23 6.63 -13.76
C LEU A 119 12.98 7.80 -14.73
N GLY A 120 11.72 8.20 -14.86
CA GLY A 120 11.26 9.23 -15.80
C GLY A 120 10.05 8.83 -16.66
N GLY A 121 9.63 7.56 -16.60
CA GLY A 121 8.36 7.12 -17.17
C GLY A 121 7.16 7.81 -16.52
N ALA A 122 6.15 8.17 -17.32
CA ALA A 122 4.90 8.70 -16.78
C ALA A 122 4.15 7.61 -16.02
N ALA A 123 3.69 7.93 -14.81
CA ALA A 123 2.90 7.01 -14.00
C ALA A 123 1.64 6.56 -14.74
N ARG A 124 1.22 5.31 -14.49
CA ARG A 124 0.02 4.71 -15.07
C ARG A 124 -1.09 4.63 -14.06
N GLU A 125 -2.26 5.11 -14.47
CA GLU A 125 -3.46 5.03 -13.66
C GLU A 125 -4.03 3.61 -13.72
N VAL A 126 -4.27 3.02 -12.54
CA VAL A 126 -4.78 1.66 -12.37
C VAL A 126 -5.84 1.68 -11.28
N TYR A 127 -6.86 0.83 -11.42
CA TYR A 127 -7.93 0.69 -10.42
C TYR A 127 -7.93 -0.72 -9.85
N PHE A 128 -7.70 -0.83 -8.54
CA PHE A 128 -7.91 -2.06 -7.80
C PHE A 128 -9.39 -2.27 -7.53
N LYS A 129 -9.87 -3.48 -7.75
CA LYS A 129 -11.25 -3.89 -7.49
C LYS A 129 -11.28 -5.06 -6.53
N TYR A 130 -12.39 -5.23 -5.83
CA TYR A 130 -12.63 -6.47 -5.10
C TYR A 130 -12.60 -7.66 -6.05
N LEU A 131 -11.75 -8.63 -5.76
CA LEU A 131 -11.88 -9.97 -6.29
C LEU A 131 -13.07 -10.60 -5.57
N GLU A 132 -14.08 -11.06 -6.32
CA GLU A 132 -15.26 -11.69 -5.71
C GLU A 132 -14.85 -12.79 -4.73
N GLU A 133 -15.56 -12.88 -3.60
CA GLU A 133 -15.30 -13.86 -2.55
C GLU A 133 -15.26 -15.27 -3.17
N SER A 134 -14.08 -15.88 -3.20
CA SER A 134 -13.94 -17.31 -3.44
C SER A 134 -14.26 -18.03 -2.14
N GLU A 135 -14.92 -19.19 -2.19
CA GLU A 135 -15.15 -20.04 -1.01
C GLU A 135 -13.82 -20.41 -0.30
N GLU A 136 -12.68 -20.33 -0.99
CA GLU A 136 -11.34 -20.56 -0.42
C GLU A 136 -10.74 -19.36 0.31
N ILE A 137 -11.18 -18.13 0.03
CA ILE A 137 -10.57 -16.91 0.57
C ILE A 137 -11.60 -16.17 1.42
N SER A 138 -11.53 -16.36 2.73
CA SER A 138 -12.45 -15.77 3.72
C SER A 138 -12.26 -14.27 3.95
N VAL A 139 -11.37 -13.61 3.20
CA VAL A 139 -11.01 -12.20 3.36
C VAL A 139 -11.10 -11.45 2.04
N PRO A 140 -11.56 -10.19 2.04
CA PRO A 140 -11.72 -9.44 0.81
C PRO A 140 -10.37 -9.02 0.23
N ILE A 141 -10.08 -9.46 -1.00
CA ILE A 141 -8.83 -9.13 -1.70
C ILE A 141 -9.10 -8.07 -2.76
N PHE A 142 -8.24 -7.05 -2.81
CA PHE A 142 -8.17 -6.10 -3.90
C PHE A 142 -7.20 -6.60 -4.97
N SER A 143 -7.60 -6.52 -6.24
CA SER A 143 -6.80 -6.97 -7.37
C SER A 143 -6.81 -5.95 -8.51
N ALA A 144 -5.67 -5.79 -9.16
CA ALA A 144 -5.54 -5.07 -10.42
C ALA A 144 -4.56 -5.78 -11.35
N SER A 145 -4.88 -5.83 -12.64
CA SER A 145 -3.94 -6.31 -13.66
C SER A 145 -2.80 -5.32 -13.84
N LEU A 146 -1.59 -5.84 -14.03
CA LEU A 146 -0.42 -5.07 -14.39
C LEU A 146 -0.59 -4.53 -15.82
N PRO A 147 -0.44 -3.21 -16.04
CA PRO A 147 -0.52 -2.65 -17.40
C PRO A 147 0.53 -3.25 -18.33
N THR A 148 0.17 -3.43 -19.60
CA THR A 148 0.97 -4.18 -20.60
C THR A 148 2.35 -3.61 -20.90
N GLU A 149 2.55 -2.33 -20.59
CA GLU A 149 3.83 -1.62 -20.73
C GLU A 149 4.85 -1.97 -19.64
N PHE A 150 4.41 -2.60 -18.56
CA PHE A 150 5.30 -3.02 -17.48
C PHE A 150 5.78 -4.46 -17.74
N GLU A 151 7.09 -4.66 -17.64
CA GLU A 151 7.70 -5.95 -17.94
C GLU A 151 7.40 -6.99 -16.85
N VAL A 152 7.02 -8.20 -17.25
CA VAL A 152 6.89 -9.32 -16.31
C VAL A 152 8.27 -9.64 -15.71
N GLY A 153 8.37 -9.75 -14.39
CA GLY A 153 9.65 -9.85 -13.68
C GLY A 153 10.22 -8.51 -13.21
N GLY A 154 9.68 -7.40 -13.71
CA GLY A 154 10.12 -6.04 -13.37
C GLY A 154 9.71 -5.60 -11.96
N SER A 155 10.32 -4.52 -11.49
CA SER A 155 10.01 -3.89 -10.19
C SER A 155 9.26 -2.58 -10.38
N PHE A 156 8.21 -2.38 -9.60
CA PHE A 156 7.33 -1.21 -9.71
C PHE A 156 7.08 -0.58 -8.35
N SER A 157 6.86 0.73 -8.36
CA SER A 157 6.27 1.46 -7.26
C SER A 157 4.80 1.69 -7.52
N VAL A 158 3.98 1.40 -6.51
CA VAL A 158 2.53 1.60 -6.52
C VAL A 158 2.20 2.63 -5.47
N VAL A 159 1.48 3.69 -5.87
CA VAL A 159 1.00 4.75 -4.98
C VAL A 159 -0.52 4.74 -4.97
N ILE A 160 -1.11 4.59 -3.78
CA ILE A 160 -2.54 4.78 -3.55
C ILE A 160 -2.74 6.15 -2.89
N PRO A 161 -3.17 7.18 -3.64
CA PRO A 161 -3.23 8.56 -3.17
C PRO A 161 -4.41 8.83 -2.22
N LYS A 162 -5.38 7.91 -2.18
CA LYS A 162 -6.61 8.07 -1.41
C LYS A 162 -7.29 6.73 -1.17
N MET A 163 -7.60 6.46 0.08
CA MET A 163 -8.55 5.44 0.52
C MET A 163 -9.21 5.89 1.82
N THR A 164 -10.44 5.47 2.07
CA THR A 164 -11.13 5.76 3.34
C THR A 164 -11.18 4.51 4.20
N LEU A 165 -10.50 4.54 5.35
CA LEU A 165 -10.46 3.46 6.34
C LEU A 165 -10.81 4.03 7.71
N GLY A 166 -11.75 3.40 8.43
CA GLY A 166 -12.18 3.90 9.73
C GLY A 166 -12.88 5.26 9.71
N GLY A 167 -13.24 5.78 8.52
CA GLY A 167 -13.75 7.15 8.36
C GLY A 167 -12.67 8.19 8.08
N GLU A 168 -11.39 7.80 8.15
CA GLU A 168 -10.25 8.66 7.88
C GLU A 168 -9.73 8.46 6.46
N ARG A 169 -9.18 9.53 5.89
CA ARG A 169 -8.55 9.49 4.56
C ARG A 169 -7.08 9.10 4.71
N MET A 170 -6.70 7.98 4.12
CA MET A 170 -5.34 7.46 4.09
C MET A 170 -4.72 7.51 2.69
N SER A 171 -3.40 7.43 2.65
CA SER A 171 -2.61 7.24 1.43
C SER A 171 -1.38 6.41 1.78
N PHE A 172 -0.98 5.51 0.89
CA PHE A 172 0.20 4.69 1.10
C PHE A 172 0.82 4.29 -0.23
N SER A 173 2.05 3.78 -0.16
CA SER A 173 2.78 3.30 -1.32
C SER A 173 3.60 2.08 -0.97
N PHE A 174 3.83 1.23 -1.95
CA PHE A 174 4.66 0.03 -1.78
C PHE A 174 5.41 -0.28 -3.07
N LYS A 175 6.48 -1.07 -2.92
CA LYS A 175 7.22 -1.62 -4.05
C LYS A 175 6.86 -3.09 -4.20
N VAL A 176 6.82 -3.55 -5.44
CA VAL A 176 6.47 -4.92 -5.78
C VAL A 176 7.27 -5.35 -6.99
N LYS A 177 7.67 -6.61 -6.98
CA LYS A 177 8.25 -7.26 -8.15
C LYS A 177 7.19 -8.16 -8.76
N SER A 178 6.88 -7.99 -10.05
CA SER A 178 5.98 -8.94 -10.71
C SER A 178 6.68 -10.30 -10.80
N SER A 179 5.98 -11.38 -10.48
CA SER A 179 6.51 -12.72 -10.68
C SER A 179 6.28 -13.10 -12.14
N SER A 180 7.30 -13.66 -12.80
CA SER A 180 7.01 -14.55 -13.92
C SER A 180 6.23 -15.76 -13.39
N ALA A 181 5.27 -16.26 -14.17
CA ALA A 181 4.42 -17.42 -13.88
C ALA A 181 5.15 -18.58 -13.16
N PRO A 182 4.45 -19.40 -12.36
CA PRO A 182 5.05 -20.42 -11.51
C PRO A 182 5.94 -21.34 -12.34
N ASP A 183 7.16 -21.56 -11.84
CA ASP A 183 8.03 -22.65 -12.28
C ASP A 183 7.17 -23.93 -12.27
N SER A 184 6.82 -24.40 -13.46
CA SER A 184 6.12 -25.66 -13.60
C SER A 184 7.09 -26.69 -13.06
N GLY A 185 6.87 -27.12 -11.83
CA GLY A 185 7.67 -28.12 -11.14
C GLY A 185 7.68 -29.42 -11.94
N VAL A 186 8.52 -29.48 -12.97
CA VAL A 186 9.16 -30.71 -13.41
C VAL A 186 10.18 -30.98 -12.33
N SER A 187 9.69 -31.65 -11.28
CA SER A 187 10.49 -32.56 -10.49
C SER A 187 11.26 -33.42 -11.48
N SER A 188 12.49 -33.01 -11.78
CA SER A 188 13.49 -33.88 -12.38
C SER A 188 13.84 -34.90 -11.30
N GLN A 189 12.96 -35.88 -11.16
CA GLN A 189 13.24 -37.13 -10.52
C GLN A 189 14.22 -37.83 -11.46
N SER A 190 15.50 -37.46 -11.34
CA SER A 190 16.62 -38.23 -11.85
C SER A 190 16.67 -39.55 -11.07
N GLY A 191 15.72 -40.43 -11.37
CA GLY A 191 15.80 -41.85 -11.08
C GLY A 191 16.81 -42.44 -12.05
N ALA A 192 18.08 -42.47 -11.64
CA ALA A 192 19.04 -43.37 -12.25
C ALA A 192 18.74 -44.80 -11.75
N PRO A 193 18.74 -45.80 -12.65
CA PRO A 193 18.27 -47.15 -12.36
C PRO A 193 19.24 -47.96 -11.52
N SER A 194 18.67 -48.88 -10.77
CA SER A 194 19.32 -50.03 -10.14
C SER A 194 20.11 -50.87 -11.14
N SER A 195 21.35 -51.20 -10.79
CA SER A 195 22.00 -52.44 -11.22
C SER A 195 23.04 -52.83 -10.17
N GLU A 196 22.81 -54.01 -9.59
CA GLU A 196 23.72 -54.80 -8.79
C GLU A 196 24.97 -55.17 -9.59
N GLU A 197 26.11 -55.38 -8.92
CA GLU A 197 27.02 -56.55 -9.10
C GLU A 197 28.49 -56.25 -8.73
N SER A 198 28.96 -57.03 -7.75
CA SER A 198 30.28 -57.68 -7.57
C SER A 198 31.58 -56.93 -7.87
N GLY A 199 32.47 -56.88 -6.86
CA GLY A 199 33.85 -56.42 -7.00
C GLY A 199 34.64 -56.60 -5.70
N ASP A 200 34.93 -57.86 -5.37
CA ASP A 200 35.83 -58.33 -4.32
C ASP A 200 37.30 -58.06 -4.74
N GLU A 201 38.07 -57.25 -3.99
CA GLU A 201 39.48 -57.56 -3.66
C GLU A 201 40.22 -56.44 -2.89
N LYS A 202 40.44 -56.72 -1.59
CA LYS A 202 41.74 -56.81 -0.91
C LYS A 202 42.85 -55.81 -1.31
N LEU A 203 43.35 -55.05 -0.32
CA LEU A 203 44.79 -54.96 0.04
C LEU A 203 45.01 -54.07 1.30
N THR A 204 45.68 -54.68 2.30
CA THR A 204 46.67 -54.12 3.25
C THR A 204 46.25 -52.99 4.21
N ASP A 205 46.70 -52.89 5.46
CA ASP A 205 47.84 -53.49 6.15
C ASP A 205 47.64 -53.37 7.68
N GLY A 206 48.38 -54.20 8.42
CA GLY A 206 48.87 -53.88 9.76
C GLY A 206 47.90 -53.91 10.95
N ASN A 207 48.00 -54.95 11.78
CA ASN A 207 48.45 -54.71 13.15
C ASN A 207 49.11 -55.93 13.77
N ALA A 208 50.21 -55.66 14.46
CA ALA A 208 51.04 -56.61 15.16
C ALA A 208 50.38 -57.08 16.48
N LYS A 209 50.32 -58.40 16.70
CA LYS A 209 51.00 -59.10 17.81
C LYS A 209 50.75 -60.60 17.75
#